data_AF-M9SIV3-F1
#
_entry.id   AF-M9SIV3-F1
#
_cell.length_a   1.000
_cell.length_b   1.000
_cell.length_c   1.000
_cell.angle_alpha   90.00
_cell.angle_beta   90.00
_cell.angle_gamma   90.00
#
_symmetry.space_group_name_H-M   'P 1'
#
loop_
_entity.id
_entity.type
_entity.pdbx_description
1 polymer ?
#
loop_
_entity_poly.entity_id
_entity_poly.type
_entity_poly.pdbx_seq_one_letter_code
_entity_poly.pdbx_strand_id
1 'polypeptide(L)'
;MMNLQSYNVKLICADIGEIDFTTPMGKVQMQIIGAIAEWEREIIVQRTREGIEARKAKGVHLGRKRRDDIPIDTIVTLRIAGNSWKSISRDLRIPKTTLLRRREEVENLISNRSVKEVSE
;
A
#
# COMPACT_ATOMS: atom_id res chain seq x y z
N MET A 1 23.41 8.16 4.39
CA MET A 1 23.24 9.06 5.55
C MET A 1 24.14 10.27 5.32
N MET A 2 23.57 11.46 5.18
CA MET A 2 24.33 12.68 4.81
C MET A 2 25.15 13.12 6.03
N ASN A 3 26.45 12.82 6.03
CA ASN A 3 27.32 13.10 7.17
C ASN A 3 28.03 14.45 6.94
N LEU A 4 27.65 15.50 7.68
CA LEU A 4 28.29 16.81 7.59
C LEU A 4 29.79 16.77 7.91
N GLN A 5 30.24 15.76 8.67
CA GLN A 5 31.66 15.56 8.97
C GLN A 5 32.47 15.19 7.72
N SER A 6 31.89 14.48 6.74
CA SER A 6 32.62 14.14 5.51
C SER A 6 32.89 15.36 4.63
N TYR A 7 32.15 16.45 4.84
CA TYR A 7 32.32 17.72 4.14
C TYR A 7 33.08 18.76 4.97
N ASN A 8 33.63 18.36 6.14
CA ASN A 8 34.33 19.25 7.06
C ASN A 8 33.48 20.46 7.52
N VAL A 9 32.17 20.27 7.65
CA VAL A 9 31.22 21.32 8.07
C VAL A 9 30.93 21.16 9.56
N LYS A 10 30.98 22.27 10.31
CA LYS A 10 30.64 22.34 11.73
C LYS A 10 29.14 22.63 11.91
N LEU A 11 28.51 21.94 12.85
CA LEU A 11 27.13 22.21 13.26
C LEU A 11 27.14 22.93 14.61
N ILE A 12 26.55 24.12 14.64
CA ILE A 12 26.39 24.94 15.86
C ILE A 12 24.91 25.30 15.94
N CYS A 13 24.28 25.03 17.08
CA CYS A 13 22.89 25.42 17.32
C CYS A 13 22.88 26.59 18.30
N ALA A 14 22.50 27.78 17.82
CA ALA A 14 22.54 29.01 18.61
C ALA A 14 21.43 29.07 19.67
N ASP A 15 20.23 28.56 19.35
CA ASP A 15 19.05 28.71 20.21
C ASP A 15 18.99 27.70 21.35
N ILE A 16 19.60 26.52 21.16
CA ILE A 16 19.66 25.47 22.18
C ILE A 16 21.01 25.58 22.89
N GLY A 17 21.14 26.59 23.75
CA GLY A 17 22.24 26.72 24.72
C GLY A 17 23.65 26.75 24.12
N GLU A 18 23.82 27.26 22.90
CA GLU A 18 25.11 27.37 22.20
C GLU A 18 25.91 26.05 22.20
N ILE A 19 25.28 24.97 21.72
CA ILE A 19 25.93 23.65 21.63
C ILE A 19 26.77 23.55 20.36
N ASP A 20 28.08 23.41 20.55
CA ASP A 20 29.02 23.05 19.49
C ASP A 20 29.14 21.51 19.38
N PHE A 21 28.54 20.96 18.32
CA PHE A 21 28.55 19.52 18.03
C PHE A 21 29.89 18.99 17.52
N THR A 22 30.91 19.84 17.40
CA THR A 22 32.28 19.42 17.09
C THR A 22 33.11 19.06 18.32
N THR A 23 32.67 19.49 19.50
CA THR A 23 33.30 19.14 20.79
C THR A 23 33.06 17.67 21.17
N PRO A 24 33.92 17.04 21.99
CA PRO A 24 33.68 15.67 22.47
C PRO A 24 32.33 15.50 23.18
N MET A 25 31.92 16.49 23.97
CA MET A 25 30.61 16.50 24.63
C MET A 25 29.46 16.63 23.62
N GLY A 26 29.57 17.54 22.65
CA GLY A 26 28.59 17.71 21.59
C GLY A 26 28.40 16.46 20.73
N LYS A 27 29.46 15.68 20.48
CA LYS A 27 29.36 14.38 19.79
C LYS A 27 28.52 13.37 20.57
N VAL A 28 28.70 13.29 21.90
CA VAL A 28 27.88 12.41 22.76
C VAL A 28 26.42 12.87 22.75
N GLN A 29 26.17 14.17 22.86
CA GLN A 29 24.81 14.73 22.77
C GLN A 29 24.16 14.43 21.41
N MET A 30 24.90 14.53 20.31
CA MET A 30 24.42 14.18 18.97
C MET A 30 24.00 12.71 18.88
N GLN A 31 24.77 11.80 19.51
CA GLN A 31 24.42 10.38 19.57
C GLN A 31 23.15 10.14 20.39
N ILE A 32 23.00 10.81 21.53
CA ILE A 32 21.79 10.72 22.37
C ILE A 32 20.56 11.20 21.60
N ILE A 33 20.64 12.37 20.96
CA ILE A 33 19.54 12.92 20.16
C ILE A 33 19.22 11.99 18.99
N GLY A 34 20.23 11.44 18.32
CA GLY A 34 20.05 10.46 17.25
C GLY A 34 19.32 9.21 17.73
N ALA A 35 19.72 8.66 18.88
CA ALA A 35 19.09 7.49 19.48
C ALA A 35 17.62 7.77 19.88
N ILE A 36 17.33 8.95 20.44
CA ILE A 36 15.96 9.37 20.77
C ILE A 36 15.13 9.48 19.49
N ALA A 37 15.65 10.12 18.45
CA ALA A 37 14.94 10.29 17.18
C ALA A 37 14.63 8.95 16.50
N GLU A 38 15.54 7.98 16.57
CA GLU A 38 15.30 6.61 16.10
C GLU A 38 14.21 5.92 16.91
N TRP A 39 14.29 5.99 18.24
CA TRP A 39 13.29 5.42 19.15
C TRP A 39 11.89 6.01 18.93
N GLU A 40 11.75 7.33 18.79
CA GLU A 40 10.47 7.97 18.49
C GLU A 40 9.89 7.48 17.15
N ARG A 41 10.74 7.31 16.13
CA ARG A 41 10.33 6.78 14.83
C ARG A 41 9.83 5.34 14.95
N GLU A 42 10.51 4.51 15.74
CA GLU A 42 10.08 3.13 15.99
C GLU A 42 8.72 3.07 16.69
N ILE A 43 8.47 3.93 17.69
CA ILE A 43 7.17 4.02 18.35
C ILE A 43 6.05 4.40 17.37
N ILE A 44 6.29 5.36 16.47
CA ILE A 44 5.30 5.75 15.45
C ILE A 44 4.98 4.55 14.54
N VAL A 45 6.00 3.80 14.14
CA VAL A 45 5.82 2.60 13.31
C VAL A 45 5.03 1.53 14.06
N GLN A 46 5.35 1.29 15.33
CA GLN A 46 4.65 0.31 16.17
C GLN A 46 3.16 0.65 16.27
N ARG A 47 2.82 1.90 16.64
CA ARG A 47 1.42 2.35 16.75
C ARG A 47 0.67 2.25 15.42
N THR A 48 1.34 2.52 14.31
CA THR A 48 0.75 2.37 12.98
C THR A 48 0.39 0.93 12.68
N ARG A 49 1.26 -0.02 13.06
CA ARG A 49 1.00 -1.46 12.89
C ARG A 49 -0.17 -1.92 13.74
N GLU A 50 -0.21 -1.54 15.02
CA GLU A 50 -1.31 -1.83 15.94
C GLU A 50 -2.66 -1.31 15.39
N GLY A 51 -2.67 -0.08 14.86
CA GLY A 51 -3.86 0.51 14.23
C GLY A 51 -4.31 -0.25 12.96
N ILE A 52 -3.36 -0.70 12.14
CA ILE A 52 -3.65 -1.53 10.96
C ILE A 52 -4.25 -2.88 11.38
N GLU A 53 -3.69 -3.54 12.39
CA GLU A 53 -4.18 -4.82 12.92
C GLU A 53 -5.59 -4.69 13.48
N ALA A 54 -5.86 -3.64 14.26
CA ALA A 54 -7.21 -3.37 14.76
C ALA A 54 -8.22 -3.17 13.62
N ARG A 55 -7.83 -2.50 12.53
CA ARG A 55 -8.69 -2.37 11.33
C ARG A 55 -8.90 -3.68 10.59
N LYS A 56 -7.86 -4.53 10.50
CA LYS A 56 -7.98 -5.88 9.94
C LYS A 56 -8.94 -6.73 10.76
N ALA A 57 -8.84 -6.70 12.08
CA ALA A 57 -9.74 -7.44 12.99
C ALA A 57 -11.21 -7.01 12.85
N LYS A 58 -11.45 -5.73 12.56
CA LYS A 58 -12.78 -5.18 12.24
C LYS A 58 -13.26 -5.49 10.81
N GLY A 59 -12.49 -6.24 10.02
CA GLY A 59 -12.83 -6.58 8.63
C GLY A 59 -12.77 -5.41 7.65
N VAL A 60 -12.13 -4.30 8.01
CA VAL A 60 -12.07 -3.12 7.15
C VAL A 60 -11.08 -3.35 6.01
N HIS A 61 -11.52 -3.15 4.76
CA HIS A 61 -10.64 -3.22 3.58
C HIS A 61 -9.49 -2.21 3.68
N LEU A 62 -8.26 -2.70 3.54
CA LEU A 62 -7.04 -1.89 3.56
C LEU A 62 -6.48 -1.71 2.15
N GLY A 63 -5.94 -0.52 1.88
CA GLY A 63 -5.37 -0.18 0.59
C GLY A 63 -6.40 0.33 -0.43
N ARG A 64 -6.00 0.36 -1.70
CA ARG A 64 -6.83 0.90 -2.78
C ARG A 64 -8.11 0.07 -2.94
N LYS A 65 -9.27 0.73 -2.90
CA LYS A 65 -10.56 0.10 -3.21
C LYS A 65 -10.53 -0.44 -4.63
N ARG A 66 -11.27 -1.54 -4.85
CA ARG A 66 -11.49 -2.05 -6.20
C ARG A 66 -12.30 -1.03 -7.01
N ARG A 67 -12.21 -1.13 -8.33
CA ARG A 67 -12.97 -0.31 -9.25
C ARG A 67 -14.39 -0.85 -9.31
N ASP A 68 -15.35 -0.01 -8.92
CA ASP A 68 -16.78 -0.36 -8.88
C ASP A 68 -17.46 -0.09 -10.23
N ASP A 69 -16.81 0.66 -11.12
CA ASP A 69 -17.27 1.03 -12.48
C ASP A 69 -17.18 -0.11 -13.51
N ILE A 70 -16.77 -1.32 -13.10
CA ILE A 70 -16.57 -2.45 -14.02
C ILE A 70 -17.87 -3.26 -14.11
N PRO A 71 -18.52 -3.34 -15.29
CA PRO A 71 -19.75 -4.09 -15.47
C PRO A 71 -19.47 -5.60 -15.54
N ILE A 72 -19.54 -6.29 -14.40
CA ILE A 72 -19.21 -7.72 -14.28
C ILE A 72 -20.19 -8.59 -15.06
N ASP A 73 -21.49 -8.31 -14.98
CA ASP A 73 -22.52 -9.08 -15.67
C ASP A 73 -22.31 -9.10 -17.19
N THR A 74 -22.00 -7.94 -17.78
CA THR A 74 -21.69 -7.84 -19.21
C THR A 74 -20.45 -8.66 -19.57
N ILE A 75 -19.42 -8.66 -18.72
CA ILE A 75 -18.21 -9.47 -18.92
C ILE A 75 -18.54 -10.97 -18.87
N VAL A 76 -19.39 -11.40 -17.93
CA VAL A 76 -19.85 -12.79 -17.80
C VAL A 76 -20.59 -13.22 -19.06
N THR A 77 -21.55 -12.42 -19.55
CA THR A 77 -22.30 -12.73 -20.78
C THR A 77 -21.38 -12.84 -22.00
N LEU A 78 -20.44 -11.90 -22.17
CA LEU A 78 -19.47 -11.95 -23.27
C LEU A 78 -18.56 -13.17 -23.18
N ARG A 79 -18.24 -13.63 -21.97
CA ARG A 79 -17.40 -14.80 -21.73
C ARG A 79 -18.14 -16.10 -22.03
N ILE A 80 -19.42 -16.20 -21.66
CA ILE A 80 -20.31 -17.32 -22.03
C ILE A 80 -20.46 -17.39 -23.55
N ALA A 81 -20.59 -16.24 -24.22
CA ALA A 81 -20.61 -16.14 -25.68
C ALA A 81 -19.26 -16.51 -26.37
N GLY A 82 -18.25 -16.93 -25.61
CA GLY A 82 -16.97 -17.42 -26.14
C GLY A 82 -15.93 -16.33 -26.44
N ASN A 83 -16.21 -15.04 -26.20
CA ASN A 83 -15.27 -13.97 -26.51
C ASN A 83 -14.00 -14.04 -25.67
N SER A 84 -12.84 -13.86 -26.32
CA SER A 84 -11.55 -13.82 -25.61
C SER A 84 -11.43 -12.58 -24.73
N TRP A 85 -10.65 -12.68 -23.64
CA TRP A 85 -10.32 -11.54 -22.76
C TRP A 85 -9.73 -10.33 -23.51
N LYS A 86 -9.04 -10.57 -24.64
CA LYS A 86 -8.48 -9.50 -25.48
C LYS A 86 -9.59 -8.75 -26.24
N SER A 87 -10.64 -9.45 -26.69
CA SER A 87 -11.78 -8.80 -27.33
C SER A 87 -12.54 -7.94 -26.34
N ILE A 88 -12.94 -8.53 -25.22
CA ILE A 88 -13.68 -7.86 -24.13
C ILE A 88 -12.95 -6.59 -23.65
N SER A 89 -11.62 -6.65 -23.56
CA SER A 89 -10.79 -5.49 -23.19
C SER A 89 -10.91 -4.33 -24.18
N ARG A 90 -10.95 -4.60 -25.49
CA ARG A 90 -11.13 -3.57 -26.52
C ARG A 90 -12.54 -3.00 -26.51
N ASP A 91 -13.53 -3.88 -26.40
CA ASP A 91 -14.94 -3.53 -26.50
C ASP A 91 -15.39 -2.66 -25.31
N LEU A 92 -14.97 -3.03 -24.10
CA LEU A 92 -15.30 -2.29 -22.86
C LEU A 92 -14.31 -1.17 -22.54
N ARG A 93 -13.21 -1.02 -23.31
CA ARG A 93 -12.10 -0.08 -23.03
C ARG A 93 -11.51 -0.24 -21.62
N ILE A 94 -11.53 -1.45 -21.08
CA ILE A 94 -10.95 -1.78 -19.77
C ILE A 94 -9.61 -2.50 -20.01
N PRO A 95 -8.52 -2.10 -19.34
CA PRO A 95 -7.23 -2.79 -19.48
C PRO A 95 -7.34 -4.27 -19.15
N LYS A 96 -6.78 -5.12 -20.01
CA LYS A 96 -6.78 -6.58 -19.83
C LYS A 96 -6.30 -7.03 -18.45
N THR A 97 -5.31 -6.35 -17.87
CA THR A 97 -4.79 -6.62 -16.51
C THR A 97 -5.86 -6.45 -15.43
N THR A 98 -6.76 -5.49 -15.61
CA THR A 98 -7.87 -5.23 -14.68
C THR A 98 -8.94 -6.32 -14.79
N LEU A 99 -9.25 -6.79 -16.00
CA LEU A 99 -10.15 -7.92 -16.25
C LEU A 99 -9.58 -9.23 -15.68
N LEU A 100 -8.29 -9.51 -15.92
CA LEU A 100 -7.64 -10.72 -15.42
C LEU A 100 -7.60 -10.79 -13.90
N ARG A 101 -7.48 -9.65 -13.20
CA ARG A 101 -7.56 -9.60 -11.74
C ARG A 101 -8.94 -10.03 -11.20
N ARG A 102 -9.98 -9.99 -12.04
CA ARG A 102 -11.35 -10.42 -11.71
C ARG A 102 -11.72 -11.76 -12.35
N ARG A 103 -10.76 -12.48 -12.92
CA ARG A 103 -10.99 -13.75 -13.63
C ARG A 103 -11.71 -14.77 -12.76
N GLU A 104 -11.20 -15.00 -11.55
CA GLU A 104 -11.75 -15.98 -10.60
C GLU A 104 -13.18 -15.63 -10.19
N GLU A 105 -13.46 -14.34 -9.95
CA GLU A 105 -14.81 -13.83 -9.66
C GLU A 105 -15.79 -14.10 -10.82
N VAL A 106 -15.36 -13.85 -12.05
CA VAL A 106 -16.15 -14.12 -13.26
C VAL A 106 -16.37 -15.62 -13.47
N GLU A 107 -15.34 -16.45 -13.27
CA GLU A 107 -15.42 -17.91 -13.40
C GLU A 107 -16.38 -18.52 -12.35
N ASN A 108 -16.34 -18.03 -11.11
CA ASN A 108 -17.27 -18.45 -10.06
C ASN A 108 -18.73 -18.09 -10.39
N LEU A 109 -18.98 -16.90 -10.96
CA LEU A 109 -20.32 -16.48 -11.37
C LEU A 109 -20.87 -17.30 -12.54
N ILE A 110 -20.01 -17.69 -13.49
CA ILE A 110 -20.38 -18.57 -14.60
C ILE A 110 -20.76 -19.96 -14.05
N SER A 111 -19.93 -20.52 -13.15
CA SER A 111 -20.20 -21.81 -12.51
C SER A 111 -21.55 -21.82 -11.77
N ASN A 112 -21.81 -20.77 -10.97
CA ASN A 112 -23.06 -20.64 -10.21
C ASN A 112 -24.31 -20.46 -11.09
N ARG A 113 -24.21 -19.82 -12.26
CA ARG A 113 -25.33 -19.72 -13.21
C ARG A 113 -25.64 -21.07 -13.86
N SER A 114 -24.61 -21.84 -14.23
CA SER A 114 -24.79 -23.16 -14.83
C SER A 114 -25.42 -24.18 -13.87
N VAL A 115 -25.23 -24.04 -12.55
CA VAL A 115 -25.89 -24.90 -11.55
C VAL A 115 -27.36 -24.54 -11.38
N LYS A 116 -27.73 -23.25 -11.49
CA LYS A 116 -29.12 -22.79 -11.41
C LYS A 116 -29.96 -23.22 -12.63
N GLU A 117 -29.39 -23.22 -13.83
CA GLU A 117 -30.11 -23.63 -15.06
C GLU A 117 -30.37 -25.15 -15.16
N VAL A 118 -29.75 -25.98 -14.31
CA VAL A 118 -29.94 -27.45 -14.27
C VAL A 118 -30.92 -27.89 -13.18
N SER A 119 -31.33 -26.97 -12.30
CA SER A 119 -32.23 -27.24 -11.15
C SER A 119 -33.65 -26.68 -11.33
N GLU A 120 -33.93 -26.06 -12.49
CA GLU A 120 -35.27 -25.76 -13.03
C GLU A 120 -35.59 -26.73 -14.18
#